data_AF-A0A954LXM4-F1
#
_entry.id   AF-A0A954LXM4-F1
#
_cell.length_a   1.000
_cell.length_b   1.000
_cell.length_c   1.000
_cell.angle_alpha   90.00
_cell.angle_beta   90.00
_cell.angle_gamma   90.00
#
_symmetry.space_group_name_H-M   'P 1'
#
loop_
_entity.id
_entity.type
_entity.pdbx_description
1 polymer ?
#
loop_
_entity_poly.entity_id
_entity_poly.type
_entity_poly.pdbx_seq_one_letter_code
_entity_poly.pdbx_strand_id
1 'polypeptide(L)'
;VVSPIGWTLPDYQTAFVERLLLRQPAVLPSGRREVLVCPECADLGCGCVSADVSSDGDYFVWDEIGYENDYDPEMLLVFPMGRFVIPKAELVHQLRGHVSELQ
;
A
#
# COMPACT_ATOMS: atom_id res chain seq x y z
N VAL A 1 10.59 -3.85 -6.11
CA VAL A 1 9.13 -3.82 -5.88
C VAL A 1 8.46 -2.88 -6.88
N VAL A 2 7.21 -3.13 -7.26
CA VAL A 2 6.42 -2.34 -8.23
C VAL A 2 4.97 -2.21 -7.75
N SER A 3 4.22 -1.20 -8.23
CA SER A 3 2.79 -1.12 -7.95
C SER A 3 2.07 -2.36 -8.48
N PRO A 4 1.12 -2.99 -7.77
CA PRO A 4 0.38 -4.15 -8.27
C PRO A 4 -0.65 -3.78 -9.35
N ILE A 5 -0.91 -2.48 -9.54
CA ILE A 5 -1.92 -1.98 -10.46
C ILE A 5 -1.46 -2.17 -11.92
N GLY A 6 -2.38 -2.64 -12.77
CA GLY A 6 -2.17 -2.78 -14.21
C GLY A 6 -1.57 -4.11 -14.68
N TRP A 7 -1.14 -5.00 -13.78
CA TRP A 7 -0.56 -6.30 -14.15
C TRP A 7 -1.01 -7.48 -13.28
N THR A 8 -1.47 -7.25 -12.04
CA THR A 8 -2.07 -8.30 -11.20
C THR A 8 -3.55 -8.53 -11.54
N LEU A 9 -4.19 -9.53 -10.91
CA LEU A 9 -5.61 -9.81 -11.11
C LEU A 9 -6.48 -8.64 -10.61
N PRO A 10 -7.64 -8.33 -11.26
CA PRO A 10 -8.51 -7.23 -10.85
C PRO A 10 -8.89 -7.23 -9.37
N ASP A 11 -9.30 -8.37 -8.82
CA ASP A 11 -9.69 -8.49 -7.41
C ASP A 11 -8.52 -8.17 -6.46
N TYR A 12 -7.29 -8.54 -6.85
CA TYR A 12 -6.09 -8.19 -6.10
C TYR A 12 -5.86 -6.67 -6.12
N GLN A 13 -6.01 -6.03 -7.28
CA GLN A 13 -5.85 -4.58 -7.43
C GLN A 13 -6.89 -3.81 -6.62
N THR A 14 -8.16 -4.23 -6.67
CA THR A 14 -9.24 -3.68 -5.83
C THR A 14 -8.87 -3.79 -4.35
N ALA A 15 -8.51 -4.99 -3.88
CA ALA A 15 -8.23 -5.21 -2.47
C ALA A 15 -7.00 -4.40 -1.99
N PHE A 16 -5.95 -4.32 -2.82
CA PHE A 16 -4.79 -3.46 -2.57
C PHE A 16 -5.20 -1.99 -2.41
N VAL A 17 -6.01 -1.47 -3.33
CA VAL A 17 -6.49 -0.07 -3.29
C VAL A 17 -7.35 0.18 -2.06
N GLU A 18 -8.27 -0.72 -1.72
CA GLU A 18 -9.13 -0.58 -0.54
C GLU A 18 -8.31 -0.58 0.77
N ARG A 19 -7.23 -1.37 0.85
CA ARG A 19 -6.29 -1.32 1.99
C ARG A 19 -5.51 -0.02 2.05
N LEU A 20 -5.01 0.46 0.91
CA LEU A 20 -4.26 1.72 0.81
C LEU A 20 -5.13 2.93 1.20
N LEU A 21 -6.42 2.87 0.90
CA LEU A 21 -7.43 3.87 1.28
C LEU A 21 -7.99 3.69 2.71
N LEU A 22 -7.45 2.75 3.50
CA LEU A 22 -7.88 2.42 4.85
C LEU A 22 -9.35 1.94 4.97
N ARG A 23 -9.91 1.38 3.89
CA ARG A 23 -11.27 0.81 3.85
C ARG A 23 -11.29 -0.68 4.16
N GLN A 24 -10.15 -1.35 3.97
CA GLN A 24 -9.92 -2.73 4.40
C GLN A 24 -8.78 -2.80 5.43
N PRO A 25 -8.78 -3.80 6.32
CA PRO A 25 -7.70 -4.02 7.26
C PRO A 25 -6.38 -4.32 6.53
N ALA A 26 -5.26 -3.97 7.17
CA ALA A 26 -3.95 -4.40 6.72
C ALA A 26 -3.83 -5.93 6.73
N VAL A 27 -3.03 -6.46 5.80
CA VAL A 27 -2.72 -7.89 5.72
C VAL A 27 -1.33 -8.22 6.28
N LEU A 28 -0.43 -7.23 6.32
CA LEU A 28 0.87 -7.36 6.95
C LEU A 28 0.70 -7.47 8.49
N PRO A 29 1.42 -8.39 9.16
CA PRO A 29 1.36 -8.54 10.62
C PRO A 29 1.70 -7.27 11.41
N SER A 30 2.55 -6.40 10.84
CA SER A 30 2.90 -5.09 11.40
C SER A 30 1.75 -4.08 11.42
N GLY A 31 0.65 -4.37 10.72
CA GLY A 31 -0.46 -3.43 10.52
C GLY A 31 -0.20 -2.36 9.46
N ARG A 32 0.96 -2.40 8.78
CA ARG A 32 1.34 -1.45 7.73
C ARG A 32 0.63 -1.78 6.41
N ARG A 33 0.57 -0.82 5.50
CA ARG A 33 -0.05 -0.99 4.18
C ARG A 33 1.03 -1.21 3.15
N GLU A 34 0.89 -2.25 2.36
CA GLU A 34 1.75 -2.44 1.21
C GLU A 34 1.51 -1.34 0.18
N VAL A 35 2.59 -0.81 -0.39
CA VAL A 35 2.60 0.28 -1.38
C VAL A 35 3.15 -0.25 -2.71
N LEU A 36 4.18 -1.09 -2.66
CA LEU A 36 4.78 -1.76 -3.82
C LEU A 36 5.07 -3.22 -3.46
N VAL A 37 4.87 -4.13 -4.39
CA VAL A 37 4.99 -5.59 -4.18
C VAL A 37 6.04 -6.21 -5.09
N CYS A 38 6.33 -7.49 -4.90
CA CYS A 38 7.24 -8.24 -5.78
C CYS A 38 6.77 -8.17 -7.25
N PRO A 39 7.63 -7.80 -8.22
CA PRO A 39 7.25 -7.69 -9.63
C PRO A 39 6.97 -9.03 -10.33
N GLU A 40 7.36 -10.14 -9.71
CA GLU A 40 7.19 -11.46 -10.32
C GLU A 40 5.88 -12.13 -9.89
N CYS A 41 5.50 -11.99 -8.62
CA CYS A 41 4.39 -12.74 -8.04
C CYS A 41 3.39 -11.92 -7.23
N ALA A 42 3.70 -10.66 -6.90
CA ALA A 42 2.92 -9.82 -5.97
C ALA A 42 2.73 -10.42 -4.56
N ASP A 43 3.45 -11.50 -4.23
CA ASP A 43 3.43 -12.12 -2.91
C ASP A 43 4.21 -11.27 -1.91
N LEU A 44 3.63 -11.07 -0.72
CA LEU A 44 4.23 -10.25 0.34
C LEU A 44 5.40 -10.97 1.03
N GLY A 45 5.50 -12.29 0.91
CA GLY A 45 6.61 -13.09 1.43
C GLY A 45 7.90 -12.90 0.63
N CYS A 46 7.80 -12.57 -0.66
CA CYS A 46 8.93 -12.08 -1.46
C CYS A 46 9.36 -10.65 -1.09
N GLY A 47 8.54 -9.98 -0.27
CA GLY A 47 8.76 -8.65 0.26
C GLY A 47 8.08 -7.55 -0.53
N CYS A 48 7.80 -6.48 0.21
CA CYS A 48 7.07 -5.32 -0.25
C CYS A 48 7.72 -4.05 0.31
N VAL A 49 7.46 -2.91 -0.34
CA VAL A 49 7.58 -1.62 0.33
C VAL A 49 6.23 -1.30 0.94
N SER A 50 6.26 -0.91 2.21
CA SER A 50 5.08 -0.62 3.01
C SER A 50 5.20 0.74 3.69
N ALA A 51 4.10 1.24 4.23
CA ALA A 51 4.05 2.46 5.04
C ALA A 51 3.11 2.29 6.23
N ASP A 52 3.37 3.01 7.32
CA ASP A 52 2.33 3.27 8.31
C ASP A 52 1.38 4.34 7.74
N VAL A 53 0.16 3.92 7.40
CA VAL A 53 -0.82 4.78 6.74
C VAL A 53 -1.92 5.11 7.73
N SER A 54 -2.10 6.41 7.98
CA SER A 54 -3.17 6.95 8.81
C SER A 54 -4.00 7.98 8.04
N SER A 55 -5.17 8.31 8.59
CA SER A 55 -6.09 9.31 8.04
C SER A 55 -6.18 10.49 8.98
N ASP A 56 -5.92 11.69 8.48
CA ASP A 56 -6.05 12.95 9.20
C ASP A 56 -6.87 13.94 8.37
N GLY A 57 -8.12 14.18 8.77
CA GLY A 57 -9.05 15.05 8.03
C GLY A 57 -9.18 14.65 6.56
N ASP A 58 -8.82 15.56 5.66
CA ASP A 58 -8.86 15.37 4.20
C ASP A 58 -7.57 14.76 3.62
N TYR A 59 -6.67 14.28 4.47
CA TYR A 59 -5.37 13.74 4.08
C TYR A 59 -5.18 12.29 4.52
N PHE A 60 -4.45 11.54 3.71
CA PHE A 60 -3.73 10.35 4.16
C PHE A 60 -2.32 10.77 4.57
N VAL A 61 -1.84 10.24 5.68
CA VAL A 61 -0.48 10.46 6.16
C VAL A 61 0.25 9.13 6.08
N TRP A 62 1.30 9.09 5.26
CA TRP A 62 2.17 7.93 5.12
C TRP A 62 3.46 8.23 5.87
N ASP A 63 3.75 7.43 6.89
CA ASP A 63 4.92 7.57 7.74
C ASP A 63 5.74 6.28 7.73
N GLU A 64 6.98 6.38 8.23
CA GLU A 64 7.87 5.24 8.46
C GLU A 64 8.01 4.32 7.22
N ILE A 65 8.05 4.85 6.00
CA ILE A 65 8.09 4.02 4.77
C ILE A 65 9.30 3.10 4.80
N GLY A 66 9.11 1.83 4.44
CA GLY A 66 10.16 0.82 4.59
C GLY A 66 9.92 -0.44 3.77
N TYR A 67 10.80 -1.42 3.94
CA TYR A 67 10.69 -2.76 3.37
C TYR A 67 10.38 -3.78 4.46
N GLU A 68 9.44 -4.68 4.19
CA GLU A 68 9.12 -5.83 5.04
C GLU A 68 8.55 -7.00 4.21
N ASN A 69 8.41 -8.16 4.85
CA ASN A 69 7.73 -9.33 4.28
C ASN A 69 6.94 -10.06 5.37
N ASP A 70 6.00 -10.94 4.99
CA ASP A 70 5.16 -11.68 5.94
C ASP A 70 5.66 -13.10 6.27
N TYR A 71 6.78 -13.54 5.68
CA TYR A 71 7.44 -14.81 6.01
C TYR A 71 8.42 -14.68 7.19
N ASP A 72 9.00 -13.49 7.35
CA ASP A 72 9.87 -13.07 8.45
C ASP A 72 9.38 -11.71 9.00
N PRO A 73 8.36 -11.73 9.89
CA PRO A 73 7.76 -10.50 10.41
C PRO A 73 8.70 -9.62 11.24
N GLU A 74 9.87 -10.11 11.63
CA GLU A 74 10.90 -9.31 12.31
C GLU A 74 11.70 -8.45 11.33
N MET A 75 11.65 -8.79 10.03
CA MET A 75 12.32 -8.03 8.98
C MET A 75 11.52 -6.76 8.63
N LEU A 76 11.82 -5.68 9.33
CA LEU A 76 11.36 -4.33 9.00
C LEU A 76 12.54 -3.37 8.87
N LEU A 77 12.73 -2.81 7.67
CA LEU A 77 13.72 -1.78 7.40
C LEU A 77 13.03 -0.48 7.01
N VAL A 78 12.98 0.48 7.94
CA VAL A 78 12.46 1.83 7.65
C VAL A 78 13.51 2.66 6.91
N PHE A 79 13.07 3.33 5.85
CA PHE A 79 13.88 4.25 5.07
C PHE A 79 13.75 5.68 5.63
N PRO A 80 14.82 6.49 5.61
CA PRO A 80 14.79 7.88 6.07
C PRO A 80 14.13 8.80 5.04
N MET A 81 12.88 8.52 4.66
CA MET A 81 12.10 9.31 3.70
C MET A 81 11.21 10.37 4.37
N GLY A 82 10.99 10.24 5.68
CA GLY A 82 10.08 11.10 6.44
C GLY A 82 8.62 10.84 6.10
N ARG A 83 7.79 11.85 6.34
CA ARG A 83 6.34 11.78 6.23
C ARG A 83 5.83 12.37 4.92
N PHE A 84 4.91 11.65 4.28
CA PHE A 84 4.17 12.12 3.11
C PHE A 84 2.72 12.43 3.51
N VAL A 85 2.24 13.62 3.17
CA VAL A 85 0.87 14.04 3.43
C VAL A 85 0.17 14.17 2.09
N ILE A 86 -0.81 13.32 1.83
CA ILE A 86 -1.42 13.12 0.52
C ILE A 86 -2.90 13.50 0.62
N PRO A 87 -3.40 14.47 -0.15
CA PRO A 87 -4.83 14.76 -0.18
C PRO A 87 -5.64 13.53 -0.60
N LYS A 88 -6.69 13.20 0.14
CA LYS A 88 -7.56 12.04 -0.15
C LYS A 88 -8.15 12.12 -1.55
N ALA A 89 -8.60 13.31 -1.96
CA ALA A 89 -9.17 13.53 -3.28
C ALA A 89 -8.16 13.25 -4.41
N GLU A 90 -6.88 13.60 -4.20
CA GLU A 90 -5.82 13.36 -5.17
C GLU A 90 -5.48 11.88 -5.28
N LEU A 91 -5.27 11.19 -4.16
CA LEU A 91 -4.98 9.75 -4.18
C LEU A 91 -6.11 8.96 -4.83
N VAL A 92 -7.37 9.25 -4.46
CA VAL A 92 -8.54 8.60 -5.06
C VAL A 92 -8.63 8.91 -6.55
N HIS A 93 -8.35 10.15 -6.98
CA HIS A 93 -8.34 10.51 -8.40
C HIS A 93 -7.31 9.71 -9.19
N GLN A 94 -6.09 9.53 -8.67
CA GLN A 94 -5.05 8.73 -9.32
C GLN A 94 -5.46 7.25 -9.44
N LEU A 95 -6.10 6.69 -8.42
CA LEU A 95 -6.49 5.27 -8.40
C LEU A 95 -7.72 4.97 -9.27
N ARG A 96 -8.62 5.95 -9.47
CA ARG A 96 -9.83 5.82 -10.32
C ARG A 96 -9.56 5.42 -11.76
N GLY A 97 -8.42 5.84 -12.32
CA GLY A 97 -8.03 5.47 -13.67
C GLY A 97 -7.74 3.98 -13.85
N HIS A 98 -7.61 3.24 -12.75
CA HIS A 98 -7.06 1.90 -12.75
C HIS A 98 -7.90 0.85 -12.01
N VAL A 99 -8.85 1.28 -11.16
CA VAL A 99 -9.77 0.37 -10.45
C VAL A 99 -11.21 0.80 -10.71
N SER A 100 -11.96 -0.07 -11.39
CA SER A 100 -13.34 0.18 -11.85
C SER A 100 -14.35 0.46 -10.73
N GLU A 101 -14.08 -0.01 -9.51
CA GLU A 101 -14.96 0.19 -8.34
C GLU A 101 -14.87 1.59 -7.72
N LEU A 102 -13.87 2.39 -8.12
CA LEU A 102 -13.72 3.78 -7.67
C LEU A 102 -14.36 4.81 -8.61
N GLN A 103 -14.84 4.37 -9.78
CA GLN A 103 -15.50 5.19 -10.81
C GLN A 103 -16.92 5.56 -10.39
#